data_AF-A0A5C7VL53-F1
#
_entry.id   AF-A0A5C7VL53-F1
#
_cell.length_a   1.000
_cell.length_b   1.000
_cell.length_c   1.000
_cell.angle_alpha   90.00
_cell.angle_beta   90.00
_cell.angle_gamma   90.00
#
_symmetry.space_group_name_H-M   'P 1'
#
loop_
_entity.id
_entity.type
_entity.pdbx_description
1 polymer ?
#
loop_
_entity_poly.entity_id
_entity_poly.type
_entity_poly.pdbx_seq_one_letter_code
_entity_poly.pdbx_strand_id
1 'polypeptide(L)'
;MLCKNIPARSRLGACLLLTVALAACSRPEPSAPAPATAPAPTSESAPAAAAPAPTSPPATVVAANVQAMGVDQLREGAAKALRENRMYAPAGDNAMEYYLALRDKLPDDAGVSSALTDLMPYTVIAAEQAVAREQFDEAQRLAALIDKADASAPALPRIRQSIVASEQAVAKRSEETAARTKAEAEARVLAQQQAAQQAALTAQAEAEAAARLLAEQEEATRQAAIRREAEQREAAARQAAEASAAAAAAARPVARSLRSISTPAPRFPPDALRSGTSGEVLVEFTVGTDGSVTDARVLRAEPARTFDREAVNAVRRWRFEPVDAPVTTRRTLVFNPGG
;
A
#
# COMPACT_ATOMS: atom_id res chain seq x y z
N MET A 1 -40.65 -0.33 -35.17
CA MET A 1 -39.36 0.00 -35.82
C MET A 1 -38.26 -0.37 -34.82
N LEU A 2 -37.36 -1.35 -34.98
CA LEU A 2 -36.92 -2.24 -36.05
C LEU A 2 -36.54 -3.58 -35.38
N CYS A 3 -36.90 -4.71 -36.00
CA CYS A 3 -36.33 -6.03 -35.73
C CYS A 3 -35.09 -6.26 -36.59
N LYS A 4 -34.03 -6.90 -36.05
CA LYS A 4 -33.06 -7.75 -36.79
C LYS A 4 -32.13 -8.48 -35.78
N ASN A 5 -32.37 -9.76 -35.49
CA ASN A 5 -31.78 -10.95 -36.15
C ASN A 5 -30.24 -11.02 -36.12
N ILE A 6 -29.69 -11.85 -35.22
CA ILE A 6 -28.37 -12.49 -35.37
C ILE A 6 -28.55 -14.00 -35.07
N PRO A 7 -28.13 -14.91 -35.98
CA PRO A 7 -28.60 -16.29 -36.03
C PRO A 7 -27.80 -17.29 -35.17
N ALA A 8 -28.54 -18.29 -34.67
CA ALA A 8 -28.02 -19.56 -34.17
C ALA A 8 -27.56 -20.44 -35.34
N ARG A 9 -26.24 -20.63 -35.51
CA ARG A 9 -25.61 -21.72 -36.28
C ARG A 9 -24.08 -21.57 -36.23
N SER A 10 -23.44 -22.15 -35.23
CA SER A 10 -22.05 -22.63 -35.35
C SER A 10 -21.80 -23.72 -34.30
N ARG A 11 -22.31 -24.91 -34.61
CA ARG A 11 -21.86 -26.18 -34.05
C ARG A 11 -21.37 -27.00 -35.24
N LEU A 12 -20.37 -27.84 -34.98
CA LEU A 12 -19.75 -28.89 -35.80
C LEU A 12 -18.43 -28.54 -36.48
N GLY A 13 -17.37 -29.18 -35.99
CA GLY A 13 -16.11 -29.34 -36.72
C GLY A 13 -15.02 -30.03 -35.90
N ALA A 14 -14.92 -31.36 -36.06
CA ALA A 14 -13.80 -32.26 -35.75
C ALA A 14 -13.54 -32.60 -34.27
N CYS A 15 -13.54 -33.83 -33.76
CA CYS A 15 -13.29 -35.21 -34.23
C CYS A 15 -12.13 -35.80 -33.42
N LEU A 16 -12.38 -36.99 -32.87
CA LEU A 16 -11.42 -38.05 -32.53
C LEU A 16 -10.44 -37.79 -31.37
N LEU A 17 -10.59 -38.57 -30.29
CA LEU A 17 -9.73 -39.73 -30.08
C LEU A 17 -10.36 -40.68 -29.04
N LEU A 18 -10.58 -41.89 -29.51
CA LEU A 18 -11.09 -43.07 -28.81
C LEU A 18 -9.88 -43.87 -28.28
N THR A 19 -10.14 -44.65 -27.23
CA THR A 19 -9.47 -45.92 -26.84
C THR A 19 -8.33 -45.97 -25.82
N VAL A 20 -8.70 -46.60 -24.68
CA VAL A 20 -8.12 -47.82 -24.07
C VAL A 20 -6.73 -47.75 -23.45
N ALA A 21 -6.71 -47.87 -22.11
CA ALA A 21 -5.71 -48.65 -21.38
C ALA A 21 -6.34 -49.23 -20.11
N LEU A 22 -6.94 -50.42 -20.24
CA LEU A 22 -7.23 -51.34 -19.14
C LEU A 22 -6.07 -52.35 -19.11
N ALA A 23 -5.18 -52.22 -18.12
CA ALA A 23 -4.17 -53.20 -17.77
C ALA A 23 -4.24 -53.37 -16.24
N ALA A 24 -4.85 -54.45 -15.77
CA ALA A 24 -4.20 -55.73 -15.51
C ALA A 24 -3.28 -55.68 -14.29
N CYS A 25 -3.80 -56.13 -13.14
CA CYS A 25 -3.05 -56.79 -12.07
C CYS A 25 -4.04 -57.58 -11.19
N SER A 26 -4.53 -58.70 -11.73
CA SER A 26 -5.12 -59.79 -10.98
C SER A 26 -4.01 -60.47 -10.17
N ARG A 27 -4.06 -60.36 -8.84
CA ARG A 27 -3.13 -61.05 -7.93
C ARG A 27 -3.77 -62.38 -7.49
N PRO A 28 -3.06 -63.52 -7.59
CA PRO A 28 -3.61 -64.81 -7.20
C PRO A 28 -3.72 -64.94 -5.67
N GLU A 29 -4.89 -65.39 -5.19
CA GLU A 29 -5.08 -65.91 -3.84
C GLU A 29 -4.36 -67.26 -3.68
N PRO A 30 -3.57 -67.46 -2.62
CA PRO A 30 -3.20 -68.78 -2.15
C PRO A 30 -4.10 -69.26 -1.02
N SER A 31 -4.43 -70.54 -1.15
CA SER A 31 -5.26 -71.40 -0.29
C SER A 31 -4.88 -71.41 1.19
N ALA A 32 -5.90 -71.57 2.02
CA ALA A 32 -5.81 -71.81 3.46
C ALA A 32 -5.28 -73.21 3.80
N PRO A 33 -4.61 -73.37 4.97
CA PRO A 33 -4.64 -74.62 5.70
C PRO A 33 -5.28 -74.48 7.10
N ALA A 34 -5.91 -75.57 7.52
CA ALA A 34 -6.63 -75.80 8.77
C ALA A 34 -5.73 -75.74 10.04
N PRO A 35 -6.32 -75.69 11.26
CA PRO A 35 -5.65 -75.19 12.45
C PRO A 35 -4.82 -76.26 13.16
N ALA A 36 -3.67 -75.86 13.69
CA ALA A 36 -2.87 -76.65 14.62
C ALA A 36 -2.76 -75.92 15.97
N THR A 37 -3.01 -76.69 17.02
CA THR A 37 -3.18 -76.34 18.42
C THR A 37 -1.85 -76.12 19.16
N ALA A 38 -1.92 -75.28 20.20
CA ALA A 38 -1.02 -75.12 21.38
C ALA A 38 0.18 -74.15 21.28
N PRO A 39 0.76 -73.71 22.42
CA PRO A 39 0.16 -73.15 23.64
C PRO A 39 0.74 -71.74 23.97
N ALA A 40 0.25 -71.13 25.05
CA ALA A 40 0.57 -69.79 25.55
C ALA A 40 2.06 -69.50 25.82
N PRO A 41 2.42 -68.19 25.87
CA PRO A 41 3.23 -67.71 26.97
C PRO A 41 2.62 -66.48 27.69
N THR A 42 2.95 -66.40 28.97
CA THR A 42 2.52 -65.44 29.98
C THR A 42 3.43 -64.20 30.01
N SER A 43 2.89 -63.14 30.65
CA SER A 43 3.51 -61.86 31.09
C SER A 43 3.31 -60.73 30.06
N GLU A 44 2.76 -59.56 30.39
CA GLU A 44 3.11 -58.69 31.52
C GLU A 44 2.03 -57.59 31.70
N SER A 45 1.78 -57.15 32.94
CA SER A 45 0.71 -56.21 33.33
C SER A 45 1.13 -54.74 33.34
N ALA A 46 0.27 -53.83 32.84
CA ALA A 46 0.15 -52.41 33.28
C ALA A 46 -1.15 -51.78 32.69
N PRO A 47 -1.73 -50.72 33.29
CA PRO A 47 -3.15 -50.66 33.63
C PRO A 47 -4.09 -50.10 32.55
N ALA A 48 -5.31 -50.62 32.55
CA ALA A 48 -6.44 -50.15 31.76
C ALA A 48 -6.91 -48.77 32.27
N ALA A 49 -6.62 -47.72 31.51
CA ALA A 49 -7.41 -46.50 31.49
C ALA A 49 -8.63 -46.75 30.59
N ALA A 50 -9.82 -46.65 31.17
CA ALA A 50 -11.09 -46.84 30.50
C ALA A 50 -11.26 -45.87 29.32
N ALA A 51 -11.12 -46.39 28.10
CA ALA A 51 -11.75 -45.82 26.92
C ALA A 51 -13.16 -46.42 26.80
N PRO A 52 -14.20 -45.61 26.49
CA PRO A 52 -15.53 -46.15 26.28
C PRO A 52 -15.48 -47.08 25.06
N ALA A 53 -15.82 -48.34 25.27
CA ALA A 53 -15.96 -49.30 24.18
C ALA A 53 -17.06 -48.84 23.21
N PRO A 54 -16.91 -49.01 21.89
CA PRO A 54 -18.00 -48.82 20.95
C PRO A 54 -18.95 -50.01 21.08
N THR A 55 -19.97 -49.90 21.93
CA THR A 55 -21.03 -50.91 22.02
C THR A 55 -22.26 -50.45 21.26
N SER A 56 -22.37 -50.91 20.02
CA SER A 56 -23.68 -51.26 19.44
C SER A 56 -23.48 -52.50 18.56
N PRO A 57 -23.89 -53.70 19.01
CA PRO A 57 -24.12 -54.82 18.09
C PRO A 57 -25.22 -54.44 17.08
N PRO A 58 -25.32 -55.12 15.93
CA PRO A 58 -26.35 -54.83 14.95
C PRO A 58 -27.73 -54.90 15.63
N ALA A 59 -28.47 -53.80 15.58
CA ALA A 59 -29.77 -53.71 16.21
C ALA A 59 -30.69 -54.77 15.60
N THR A 60 -30.96 -55.84 16.34
CA THR A 60 -32.11 -56.69 16.04
C THR A 60 -33.34 -55.78 16.09
N VAL A 61 -34.19 -55.84 15.06
CA VAL A 61 -35.35 -54.95 14.89
C VAL A 61 -36.23 -54.88 16.14
N VAL A 62 -36.34 -56.02 16.84
CA VAL A 62 -36.88 -56.10 18.20
C VAL A 62 -35.71 -56.34 19.15
N ALA A 63 -35.64 -55.57 20.24
CA ALA A 63 -34.56 -55.63 21.21
C ALA A 63 -34.41 -57.04 21.83
N ALA A 64 -33.17 -57.48 22.07
CA ALA A 64 -32.86 -58.84 22.50
C ALA A 64 -33.52 -59.20 23.84
N ASN A 65 -33.61 -58.24 24.77
CA ASN A 65 -34.32 -58.41 26.04
C ASN A 65 -35.81 -58.71 25.82
N VAL A 66 -36.46 -57.99 24.89
CA VAL A 66 -37.86 -58.20 24.54
C VAL A 66 -38.06 -59.57 23.90
N GLN A 67 -37.19 -59.98 22.97
CA GLN A 67 -37.29 -61.30 22.34
C GLN A 67 -37.16 -62.47 23.33
N ALA A 68 -36.35 -62.30 24.38
CA ALA A 68 -36.13 -63.30 25.42
C ALA A 68 -37.31 -63.47 26.39
N MET A 69 -38.26 -62.54 26.44
CA MET A 69 -39.39 -62.58 27.38
C MET A 69 -40.37 -63.73 27.09
N GLY A 70 -41.04 -64.20 28.15
CA GLY A 70 -42.13 -65.18 28.05
C GLY A 70 -43.41 -64.57 27.47
N VAL A 71 -44.31 -65.40 26.96
CA VAL A 71 -45.56 -64.94 26.30
C VAL A 71 -46.42 -64.07 27.24
N ASP A 72 -46.60 -64.46 28.50
CA ASP A 72 -47.44 -63.69 29.43
C ASP A 72 -46.81 -62.34 29.81
N GLN A 73 -45.49 -62.31 29.99
CA GLN A 73 -44.74 -61.07 30.23
C GLN A 73 -44.85 -60.12 29.04
N LEU A 74 -44.78 -60.65 27.81
CA LEU A 74 -44.94 -59.87 26.60
C LEU A 74 -46.35 -59.28 26.46
N ARG A 75 -47.40 -60.03 26.81
CA ARG A 75 -48.78 -59.51 26.79
C ARG A 75 -48.99 -58.41 27.82
N GLU A 76 -48.50 -58.61 29.04
CA GLU A 76 -48.59 -57.60 30.10
C GLU A 76 -47.80 -56.34 29.72
N GLY A 77 -46.58 -56.51 29.21
CA GLY A 77 -45.72 -55.43 28.71
C GLY A 77 -46.37 -54.64 27.58
N ALA A 78 -46.93 -55.33 26.58
CA ALA A 78 -47.65 -54.69 25.47
C ALA A 78 -48.85 -53.87 25.96
N ALA A 79 -49.70 -54.44 26.82
CA ALA A 79 -50.86 -53.76 27.37
C ALA A 79 -50.46 -52.55 28.24
N LYS A 80 -49.38 -52.67 29.00
CA LYS A 80 -48.81 -51.57 29.79
C LYS A 80 -48.30 -50.44 28.88
N ALA A 81 -47.52 -50.78 27.86
CA ALA A 81 -46.98 -49.81 26.90
C ALA A 81 -48.09 -49.04 26.18
N LEU A 82 -49.17 -49.71 25.75
CA LEU A 82 -50.34 -49.04 25.17
C LEU A 82 -51.01 -48.06 26.14
N ARG A 83 -51.26 -48.48 27.40
CA ARG A 83 -51.84 -47.60 28.45
C ARG A 83 -50.97 -46.36 28.71
N GLU A 84 -49.66 -46.54 28.62
CA GLU A 84 -48.67 -45.48 28.84
C GLU A 84 -48.31 -44.73 27.53
N ASN A 85 -49.06 -44.96 26.44
CA ASN A 85 -48.89 -44.34 25.13
C ASN A 85 -47.51 -44.56 24.46
N ARG A 86 -46.80 -45.62 24.82
CA ARG A 86 -45.52 -46.03 24.22
C ARG A 86 -45.75 -46.97 23.05
N MET A 87 -46.17 -46.39 21.93
CA MET A 87 -46.58 -47.16 20.75
C MET A 87 -45.39 -47.78 19.99
N TYR A 88 -44.36 -46.98 19.70
CA TYR A 88 -43.20 -47.36 18.88
C TYR A 88 -41.85 -46.84 19.43
N ALA A 89 -41.91 -46.08 20.53
CA ALA A 89 -40.76 -45.49 21.20
C ALA A 89 -40.97 -45.52 22.72
N PRO A 90 -39.88 -45.63 23.52
CA PRO A 90 -38.48 -45.81 23.10
C PRO A 90 -38.18 -47.25 22.64
N ALA A 91 -37.01 -47.47 22.02
CA ALA A 91 -36.58 -48.81 21.61
C ALA A 91 -36.51 -49.78 22.79
N GLY A 92 -36.97 -51.01 22.58
CA GLY A 92 -36.93 -52.09 23.57
C GLY A 92 -37.94 -51.98 24.73
N ASP A 93 -38.78 -50.95 24.77
CA ASP A 93 -39.88 -50.81 25.72
C ASP A 93 -41.09 -50.09 25.09
N ASN A 94 -41.64 -50.68 24.03
CA ASN A 94 -42.81 -50.16 23.33
C ASN A 94 -43.75 -51.29 22.88
N ALA A 95 -45.02 -50.94 22.66
CA ALA A 95 -46.07 -51.88 22.31
C ALA A 95 -45.76 -52.63 21.01
N MET A 96 -45.24 -51.96 19.98
CA MET A 96 -44.90 -52.57 18.71
C MET A 96 -43.89 -53.71 18.85
N GLU A 97 -42.78 -53.50 19.56
CA GLU A 97 -41.76 -54.52 19.77
C GLU A 97 -42.29 -55.71 20.59
N TYR A 98 -43.12 -55.46 21.61
CA TYR A 98 -43.76 -56.53 22.38
C TYR A 98 -44.71 -57.37 21.52
N TYR A 99 -45.55 -56.75 20.68
CA TYR A 99 -46.45 -57.48 19.78
C TYR A 99 -45.71 -58.20 18.65
N LEU A 100 -44.62 -57.64 18.14
CA LEU A 100 -43.76 -58.32 17.17
C LEU A 100 -43.08 -59.56 17.77
N ALA A 101 -42.61 -59.48 19.03
CA ALA A 101 -42.09 -60.65 19.73
C ALA A 101 -43.17 -61.69 20.04
N LEU A 102 -44.40 -61.26 20.35
CA LEU A 102 -45.54 -62.16 20.52
C LEU A 102 -45.87 -62.90 19.23
N ARG A 103 -45.90 -62.20 18.09
CA ARG A 103 -46.19 -62.80 16.79
C ARG A 103 -45.16 -63.87 16.40
N ASP A 104 -43.88 -63.66 16.72
CA ASP A 104 -42.85 -64.67 16.46
C ASP A 104 -43.08 -65.96 17.27
N LYS A 105 -43.69 -65.87 18.47
CA LYS A 105 -44.03 -67.01 19.33
C LYS A 105 -45.42 -67.59 19.05
N LEU A 106 -46.36 -66.75 18.58
CA LEU A 106 -47.76 -67.07 18.31
C LEU A 106 -48.18 -66.52 16.92
N PRO A 107 -47.73 -67.14 15.82
CA PRO A 107 -47.97 -66.62 14.46
C PRO A 107 -49.44 -66.51 14.06
N ASP A 108 -50.31 -67.37 14.60
CA ASP A 108 -51.73 -67.46 14.24
C ASP A 108 -52.67 -66.74 15.24
N ASP A 109 -52.13 -65.96 16.19
CA ASP A 109 -52.94 -65.22 17.16
C ASP A 109 -53.59 -63.99 16.50
N ALA A 110 -54.92 -64.03 16.38
CA ALA A 110 -55.72 -62.97 15.77
C ALA A 110 -55.64 -61.64 16.54
N GLY A 111 -55.48 -61.68 17.87
CA GLY A 111 -55.36 -60.49 18.70
C GLY A 111 -54.04 -59.76 18.47
N VAL A 112 -52.93 -60.51 18.37
CA VAL A 112 -51.61 -59.97 18.05
C VAL A 112 -51.62 -59.34 16.65
N SER A 113 -52.23 -60.01 15.68
CA SER A 113 -52.34 -59.51 14.29
C SER A 113 -53.18 -58.23 14.20
N SER A 114 -54.30 -58.16 14.93
CA SER A 114 -55.12 -56.95 15.02
C SER A 114 -54.36 -55.79 15.64
N ALA A 115 -53.66 -56.03 16.76
CA ALA A 115 -52.93 -54.98 17.47
C ALA A 115 -51.79 -54.39 16.61
N LEU A 116 -51.06 -55.22 15.87
CA LEU A 116 -50.04 -54.74 14.92
C LEU A 116 -50.67 -53.90 13.80
N THR A 117 -51.84 -54.31 13.29
CA THR A 117 -52.58 -53.55 12.28
C THR A 117 -52.98 -52.16 12.80
N ASP A 118 -53.44 -52.06 14.05
CA ASP A 118 -53.84 -50.79 14.67
C ASP A 118 -52.65 -49.85 14.94
N LEU A 119 -51.47 -50.41 15.22
CA LEU A 119 -50.26 -49.64 15.52
C LEU A 119 -49.50 -49.18 14.26
N MET A 120 -49.67 -49.87 13.14
CA MET A 120 -48.96 -49.57 11.88
C MET A 120 -49.12 -48.12 11.41
N PRO A 121 -50.31 -47.50 11.35
CA PRO A 121 -50.45 -46.11 10.93
C PRO A 121 -49.62 -45.13 11.76
N TYR A 122 -49.56 -45.34 13.08
CA TYR A 122 -48.78 -44.49 13.98
C TYR A 122 -47.27 -44.65 13.77
N THR A 123 -46.79 -45.87 13.51
CA THR A 123 -45.37 -46.13 13.22
C THR A 123 -44.93 -45.54 11.88
N VAL A 124 -45.79 -45.59 10.86
CA VAL A 124 -45.54 -44.97 9.55
C VAL A 124 -45.41 -43.45 9.71
N ILE A 125 -46.33 -42.81 10.41
CA ILE A 125 -46.27 -41.36 10.69
C ILE A 125 -44.99 -41.01 11.45
N ALA A 126 -44.61 -41.81 12.45
CA ALA A 126 -43.39 -41.60 13.22
C ALA A 126 -42.14 -41.71 12.35
N ALA A 127 -42.06 -42.70 11.45
CA ALA A 127 -40.94 -42.87 10.53
C ALA A 127 -40.80 -41.67 9.60
N GLU A 128 -41.90 -41.18 9.04
CA GLU A 128 -41.91 -39.99 8.18
C GLU A 128 -41.48 -38.72 8.95
N GLN A 129 -41.96 -38.55 10.18
CA GLN A 129 -41.55 -37.43 11.03
C GLN A 129 -40.07 -37.52 11.38
N ALA A 130 -39.52 -38.72 11.62
CA ALA A 130 -38.10 -38.91 11.87
C ALA A 130 -37.26 -38.52 10.65
N VAL A 131 -37.68 -38.89 9.42
CA VAL A 131 -37.02 -38.43 8.18
C VAL A 131 -37.07 -36.90 8.07
N ALA A 132 -38.24 -36.30 8.28
CA ALA A 132 -38.42 -34.85 8.20
C ALA A 132 -37.60 -34.08 9.24
N ARG A 133 -37.32 -34.70 10.40
CA ARG A 133 -36.46 -34.16 11.47
C ARG A 133 -34.98 -34.52 11.28
N GLU A 134 -34.60 -35.12 10.16
CA GLU A 134 -33.24 -35.60 9.86
C GLU A 134 -32.70 -36.59 10.92
N GLN A 135 -33.60 -37.34 11.58
CA GLN A 135 -33.28 -38.38 12.57
C GLN A 135 -33.18 -39.74 11.88
N PHE A 136 -32.14 -39.94 11.07
CA PHE A 136 -32.05 -41.07 10.15
C PHE A 136 -31.96 -42.44 10.85
N ASP A 137 -31.23 -42.54 11.96
CA ASP A 137 -31.13 -43.79 12.73
C ASP A 137 -32.52 -44.25 13.25
N GLU A 138 -33.32 -43.28 13.74
CA GLU A 138 -34.67 -43.51 14.22
C GLU A 138 -35.61 -43.90 13.07
N ALA A 139 -35.52 -43.19 11.94
CA ALA A 139 -36.30 -43.48 10.74
C ALA A 139 -36.02 -44.89 10.19
N GLN A 140 -34.74 -45.31 10.18
CA GLN A 140 -34.33 -46.65 9.76
C GLN A 140 -34.85 -47.72 10.73
N ARG A 141 -34.77 -47.48 12.06
CA ARG A 141 -35.35 -48.40 13.06
C ARG A 141 -36.85 -48.57 12.86
N LEU A 142 -37.59 -47.48 12.70
CA LEU A 142 -39.04 -47.51 12.50
C LEU A 142 -39.41 -48.17 11.17
N ALA A 143 -38.66 -47.94 10.10
CA ALA A 143 -38.83 -48.63 8.83
C ALA A 143 -38.60 -50.15 8.97
N ALA A 144 -37.63 -50.57 9.78
CA ALA A 144 -37.39 -51.98 10.06
C ALA A 144 -38.53 -52.61 10.90
N LEU A 145 -39.09 -51.88 11.86
CA LEU A 145 -40.28 -52.31 12.62
C LEU A 145 -41.49 -52.49 11.71
N ILE A 146 -41.71 -51.56 10.77
CA ILE A 146 -42.75 -51.63 9.74
C ILE A 146 -42.54 -52.86 8.84
N ASP A 147 -41.31 -53.07 8.35
CA ASP A 147 -40.96 -54.23 7.51
C ASP A 147 -41.18 -55.57 8.23
N LYS A 148 -40.83 -55.64 9.52
CA LYS A 148 -41.10 -56.82 10.32
C LYS A 148 -42.60 -57.00 10.53
N ALA A 149 -43.36 -55.93 10.81
CA ALA A 149 -44.81 -56.00 11.01
C ALA A 149 -45.55 -56.41 9.73
N ASP A 150 -45.22 -55.80 8.60
CA ASP A 150 -45.76 -56.10 7.28
C ASP A 150 -44.76 -55.65 6.19
N ALA A 151 -44.08 -56.62 5.58
CA ALA A 151 -43.15 -56.37 4.49
C ALA A 151 -43.83 -55.84 3.21
N SER A 152 -45.15 -56.01 3.08
CA SER A 152 -45.95 -55.54 1.96
C SER A 152 -46.54 -54.13 2.17
N ALA A 153 -46.23 -53.49 3.30
CA ALA A 153 -46.72 -52.16 3.63
C ALA A 153 -46.41 -51.13 2.52
N PRO A 154 -47.42 -50.49 1.90
CA PRO A 154 -47.21 -49.58 0.77
C PRO A 154 -46.34 -48.35 1.10
N ALA A 155 -46.28 -47.95 2.37
CA ALA A 155 -45.46 -46.83 2.81
C ALA A 155 -43.96 -47.17 2.86
N LEU A 156 -43.58 -48.44 3.00
CA LEU A 156 -42.21 -48.84 3.28
C LEU A 156 -41.21 -48.50 2.15
N PRO A 157 -41.50 -48.76 0.86
CA PRO A 157 -40.60 -48.34 -0.23
C PRO A 157 -40.42 -46.81 -0.27
N ARG A 158 -41.50 -46.06 -0.03
CA ARG A 158 -41.48 -44.59 0.00
C ARG A 158 -40.65 -44.07 1.17
N ILE A 159 -40.79 -44.64 2.37
CA ILE A 159 -40.01 -44.27 3.55
C ILE A 159 -38.52 -44.56 3.29
N ARG A 160 -38.16 -45.76 2.84
CA ARG A 160 -36.76 -46.12 2.53
C ARG A 160 -36.14 -45.17 1.50
N GLN A 161 -36.88 -44.84 0.43
CA GLN A 161 -36.43 -43.86 -0.55
C GLN A 161 -36.24 -42.46 0.06
N SER A 162 -37.16 -42.03 0.93
CA SER A 162 -37.08 -40.72 1.60
C SER A 162 -35.91 -40.60 2.58
N ILE A 163 -35.52 -41.70 3.25
CA ILE A 163 -34.32 -41.77 4.10
C ILE A 163 -33.09 -41.53 3.25
N VAL A 164 -32.89 -42.35 2.20
CA VAL A 164 -31.71 -42.24 1.32
C VAL A 164 -31.62 -40.86 0.66
N ALA A 165 -32.74 -40.34 0.15
CA ALA A 165 -32.76 -39.03 -0.48
C ALA A 165 -32.42 -37.90 0.51
N SER A 166 -32.93 -37.96 1.74
CA SER A 166 -32.65 -36.96 2.78
C SER A 166 -31.21 -37.05 3.28
N GLU A 167 -30.67 -38.26 3.49
CA GLU A 167 -29.26 -38.48 3.85
C GLU A 167 -28.33 -37.89 2.77
N GLN A 168 -28.61 -38.17 1.49
CA GLN A 168 -27.85 -37.59 0.37
C GLN A 168 -27.97 -36.06 0.32
N ALA A 169 -29.16 -35.51 0.59
CA ALA A 169 -29.37 -34.07 0.63
C ALA A 169 -28.59 -33.40 1.78
N VAL A 170 -28.54 -34.02 2.95
CA VAL A 170 -27.75 -33.55 4.11
C VAL A 170 -26.25 -33.65 3.81
N ALA A 171 -25.79 -34.77 3.26
CA ALA A 171 -24.39 -34.95 2.86
C ALA A 171 -23.97 -33.86 1.85
N LYS A 172 -24.75 -33.66 0.79
CA LYS A 172 -24.51 -32.61 -0.20
C LYS A 172 -24.48 -31.21 0.41
N ARG A 173 -25.43 -30.89 1.29
CA ARG A 173 -25.46 -29.60 2.02
C ARG A 173 -24.19 -29.41 2.87
N SER A 174 -23.71 -30.48 3.50
CA SER A 174 -22.48 -30.44 4.31
C SER A 174 -21.23 -30.22 3.44
N GLU A 175 -21.16 -30.84 2.27
CA GLU A 175 -20.07 -30.64 1.32
C GLU A 175 -20.08 -29.24 0.72
N GLU A 176 -21.25 -28.72 0.33
CA GLU A 176 -21.40 -27.36 -0.19
C GLU A 176 -21.03 -26.29 0.84
N THR A 177 -21.44 -26.47 2.11
CA THR A 177 -21.06 -25.57 3.20
C THR A 177 -19.58 -25.64 3.51
N ALA A 178 -18.97 -26.83 3.50
CA ALA A 178 -17.52 -27.01 3.64
C ALA A 178 -16.75 -26.36 2.47
N ALA A 179 -17.22 -26.54 1.23
CA ALA A 179 -16.61 -25.93 0.06
C ALA A 179 -16.72 -24.40 0.08
N ARG A 180 -17.89 -23.86 0.47
CA ARG A 180 -18.12 -22.42 0.61
C ARG A 180 -17.22 -21.81 1.70
N THR A 181 -17.16 -22.43 2.88
CA THR A 181 -16.31 -21.93 3.97
C THR A 181 -14.83 -21.97 3.59
N LYS A 182 -14.37 -23.01 2.89
CA LYS A 182 -13.01 -23.08 2.34
C LYS A 182 -12.76 -21.98 1.30
N ALA A 183 -13.66 -21.78 0.35
CA ALA A 183 -13.53 -20.73 -0.67
C ALA A 183 -13.54 -19.32 -0.05
N GLU A 184 -14.38 -19.08 0.95
CA GLU A 184 -14.40 -17.82 1.71
C GLU A 184 -13.08 -17.60 2.48
N ALA A 185 -12.51 -18.65 3.08
CA ALA A 185 -11.20 -18.57 3.74
C ALA A 185 -10.06 -18.28 2.74
N GLU A 186 -10.03 -18.98 1.61
CA GLU A 186 -9.06 -18.75 0.53
C GLU A 186 -9.17 -17.33 -0.04
N ALA A 187 -10.40 -16.85 -0.28
CA ALA A 187 -10.64 -15.48 -0.74
C ALA A 187 -10.18 -14.43 0.28
N ARG A 188 -10.38 -14.66 1.59
CA ARG A 188 -9.86 -13.79 2.65
C ARG A 188 -8.34 -13.75 2.66
N VAL A 189 -7.68 -14.89 2.49
CA VAL A 189 -6.21 -14.96 2.41
C VAL A 189 -5.71 -14.22 1.17
N LEU A 190 -6.32 -14.42 0.00
CA LEU A 190 -5.96 -13.70 -1.22
C LEU A 190 -6.15 -12.19 -1.07
N ALA A 191 -7.28 -11.76 -0.50
CA ALA A 191 -7.55 -10.34 -0.25
C ALA A 191 -6.53 -9.73 0.73
N GLN A 192 -6.14 -10.46 1.78
CA GLN A 192 -5.08 -10.03 2.70
C GLN A 192 -3.72 -9.93 1.99
N GLN A 193 -3.38 -10.89 1.13
CA GLN A 193 -2.15 -10.84 0.34
C GLN A 193 -2.14 -9.64 -0.62
N GLN A 194 -3.26 -9.37 -1.31
CA GLN A 194 -3.40 -8.21 -2.19
C GLN A 194 -3.29 -6.89 -1.42
N ALA A 195 -3.96 -6.79 -0.27
CA ALA A 195 -3.86 -5.62 0.60
C ALA A 195 -2.43 -5.41 1.11
N ALA A 196 -1.74 -6.48 1.51
CA ALA A 196 -0.34 -6.42 1.94
C ALA A 196 0.60 -6.01 0.79
N GLN A 197 0.38 -6.54 -0.42
CA GLN A 197 1.14 -6.12 -1.60
C GLN A 197 0.90 -4.65 -1.94
N GLN A 198 -0.35 -4.18 -1.89
CA GLN A 198 -0.67 -2.77 -2.14
C GLN A 198 -0.09 -1.85 -1.05
N ALA A 199 -0.13 -2.27 0.22
CA ALA A 199 0.52 -1.57 1.32
C ALA A 199 2.05 -1.51 1.13
N ALA A 200 2.67 -2.58 0.64
CA ALA A 200 4.10 -2.59 0.35
C ALA A 200 4.45 -1.65 -0.83
N LEU A 201 3.66 -1.64 -1.90
CA LEU A 201 3.87 -0.74 -3.05
C LEU A 201 3.68 0.73 -2.66
N THR A 202 2.66 1.04 -1.86
CA THR A 202 2.43 2.40 -1.36
C THR A 202 3.55 2.86 -0.43
N ALA A 203 4.00 2.02 0.49
CA ALA A 203 5.14 2.32 1.35
C ALA A 203 6.44 2.54 0.55
N GLN A 204 6.67 1.77 -0.52
CA GLN A 204 7.81 1.99 -1.43
C GLN A 204 7.71 3.34 -2.15
N ALA A 205 6.54 3.68 -2.69
CA ALA A 205 6.33 4.97 -3.36
C ALA A 205 6.50 6.16 -2.41
N GLU A 206 6.02 6.05 -1.17
CA GLU A 206 6.22 7.06 -0.13
C GLU A 206 7.70 7.20 0.26
N ALA A 207 8.42 6.09 0.41
CA ALA A 207 9.85 6.09 0.69
C ALA A 207 10.66 6.73 -0.46
N GLU A 208 10.34 6.43 -1.71
CA GLU A 208 10.95 7.06 -2.88
C GLU A 208 10.65 8.56 -2.94
N ALA A 209 9.41 8.97 -2.67
CA ALA A 209 9.04 10.39 -2.62
C ALA A 209 9.77 11.13 -1.51
N ALA A 210 9.87 10.54 -0.31
CA ALA A 210 10.64 11.08 0.80
C ALA A 210 12.13 11.21 0.46
N ALA A 211 12.71 10.20 -0.19
CA ALA A 211 14.11 10.24 -0.64
C ALA A 211 14.35 11.35 -1.69
N ARG A 212 13.42 11.56 -2.61
CA ARG A 212 13.49 12.68 -3.59
C ARG A 212 13.44 14.04 -2.90
N LEU A 213 12.51 14.22 -1.95
CA LEU A 213 12.42 15.47 -1.18
C LEU A 213 13.69 15.75 -0.36
N LEU A 214 14.29 14.71 0.24
CA LEU A 214 15.57 14.85 0.94
C LEU A 214 16.69 15.24 -0.03
N ALA A 215 16.76 14.60 -1.21
CA ALA A 215 17.74 14.95 -2.23
C ALA A 215 17.57 16.40 -2.72
N GLU A 216 16.33 16.85 -2.97
CA GLU A 216 16.02 18.23 -3.33
C GLU A 216 16.41 19.22 -2.23
N GLN A 217 16.15 18.89 -0.96
CA GLN A 217 16.59 19.70 0.19
C GLN A 217 18.12 19.75 0.31
N GLU A 218 18.81 18.63 0.09
CA GLU A 218 20.27 18.60 0.05
C GLU A 218 20.83 19.45 -1.10
N GLU A 219 20.22 19.38 -2.28
CA GLU A 219 20.62 20.21 -3.41
C GLU A 219 20.35 21.69 -3.13
N ALA A 220 19.20 22.04 -2.56
CA ALA A 220 18.86 23.41 -2.18
C ALA A 220 19.82 23.95 -1.11
N THR A 221 20.18 23.14 -0.11
CA THR A 221 21.16 23.52 0.92
C THR A 221 22.57 23.68 0.33
N ARG A 222 22.99 22.79 -0.59
CA ARG A 222 24.26 22.94 -1.34
C ARG A 222 24.26 24.21 -2.19
N GLN A 223 23.19 24.49 -2.94
CA GLN A 223 23.05 25.70 -3.76
C GLN A 223 23.05 26.98 -2.89
N ALA A 224 22.37 26.95 -1.74
CA ALA A 224 22.38 28.07 -0.80
C ALA A 224 23.78 28.29 -0.21
N ALA A 225 24.54 27.23 0.09
CA ALA A 225 25.92 27.32 0.53
C ALA A 225 26.82 27.94 -0.55
N ILE A 226 26.74 27.45 -1.80
CA ILE A 226 27.49 28.01 -2.93
C ILE A 226 27.15 29.50 -3.14
N ARG A 227 25.86 29.88 -3.06
CA ARG A 227 25.44 31.28 -3.18
C ARG A 227 26.02 32.15 -2.06
N ARG A 228 25.95 31.70 -0.81
CA ARG A 228 26.52 32.42 0.34
C ARG A 228 28.03 32.60 0.20
N GLU A 229 28.75 31.56 -0.25
CA GLU A 229 30.18 31.67 -0.52
C GLU A 229 30.48 32.67 -1.65
N ALA A 230 29.69 32.69 -2.72
CA ALA A 230 29.86 33.65 -3.81
C ALA A 230 29.61 35.10 -3.34
N GLU A 231 28.53 35.32 -2.58
CA GLU A 231 28.22 36.63 -1.97
C GLU A 231 29.32 37.10 -1.03
N GLN A 232 29.88 36.22 -0.19
CA GLN A 232 31.01 36.53 0.69
C GLN A 232 32.27 36.90 -0.10
N ARG A 233 32.58 36.17 -1.19
CA ARG A 233 33.72 36.50 -2.07
C ARG A 233 33.54 37.86 -2.75
N GLU A 234 32.33 38.17 -3.22
CA GLU A 234 32.04 39.46 -3.81
C GLU A 234 32.16 40.59 -2.78
N ALA A 235 31.62 40.42 -1.58
CA ALA A 235 31.75 41.38 -0.49
C ALA A 235 33.23 41.60 -0.10
N ALA A 236 34.02 40.54 0.02
CA ALA A 236 35.45 40.63 0.28
C ALA A 236 36.22 41.35 -0.84
N ALA A 237 35.87 41.09 -2.10
CA ALA A 237 36.45 41.78 -3.26
C ALA A 237 36.10 43.28 -3.27
N ARG A 238 34.85 43.64 -2.96
CA ARG A 238 34.42 45.05 -2.81
C ARG A 238 35.20 45.75 -1.70
N GLN A 239 35.32 45.14 -0.53
CA GLN A 239 36.10 45.69 0.59
C GLN A 239 37.58 45.87 0.21
N ALA A 240 38.18 44.90 -0.49
CA ALA A 240 39.56 45.00 -0.96
C ALA A 240 39.75 46.14 -1.99
N ALA A 241 38.79 46.31 -2.92
CA ALA A 241 38.81 47.40 -3.88
C ALA A 241 38.65 48.78 -3.21
N GLU A 242 37.74 48.91 -2.24
CA GLU A 242 37.57 50.13 -1.44
C GLU A 242 38.83 50.46 -0.63
N ALA A 243 39.45 49.47 0.02
CA ALA A 243 40.71 49.65 0.75
C ALA A 243 41.85 50.10 -0.18
N SER A 244 41.96 49.50 -1.38
CA SER A 244 42.93 49.92 -2.39
C SER A 244 42.67 51.35 -2.88
N ALA A 245 41.41 51.74 -3.07
CA ALA A 245 41.06 53.10 -3.49
C ALA A 245 41.37 54.13 -2.40
N ALA A 246 41.11 53.81 -1.14
CA ALA A 246 41.46 54.65 0.00
C ALA A 246 42.98 54.83 0.15
N ALA A 247 43.76 53.75 -0.02
CA ALA A 247 45.22 53.80 -0.02
C ALA A 247 45.76 54.66 -1.19
N ALA A 248 45.19 54.52 -2.39
CA ALA A 248 45.55 55.34 -3.55
C ALA A 248 45.20 56.83 -3.35
N ALA A 249 44.09 57.14 -2.68
CA ALA A 249 43.70 58.51 -2.34
C ALA A 249 44.67 59.14 -1.32
N ALA A 250 45.14 58.38 -0.33
CA ALA A 250 46.11 58.83 0.67
C ALA A 250 47.52 59.06 0.08
N ALA A 251 47.87 58.37 -1.01
CA ALA A 251 49.17 58.49 -1.68
C ALA A 251 49.25 59.63 -2.72
N ARG A 252 48.18 60.42 -2.92
CA ARG A 252 48.22 61.57 -3.86
C ARG A 252 49.13 62.68 -3.31
N PRO A 253 50.09 63.22 -4.11
CA PRO A 253 50.92 64.33 -3.66
C PRO A 253 50.05 65.58 -3.45
N VAL A 254 50.12 66.15 -2.24
CA VAL A 254 49.46 67.41 -1.91
C VAL A 254 50.10 68.52 -2.74
N ALA A 255 49.36 69.07 -3.71
CA ALA A 255 49.83 70.20 -4.52
C ALA A 255 50.06 71.41 -3.60
N ARG A 256 51.33 71.81 -3.43
CA ARG A 256 51.70 73.03 -2.68
C ARG A 256 51.20 74.24 -3.45
N SER A 257 50.25 74.97 -2.88
CA SER A 257 49.72 76.19 -3.48
C SER A 257 50.74 77.32 -3.41
N LEU A 258 51.12 77.90 -4.56
CA LEU A 258 51.98 79.09 -4.64
C LEU A 258 51.24 80.33 -4.11
N ARG A 259 51.86 81.09 -3.21
CA ARG A 259 51.33 82.37 -2.73
C ARG A 259 51.89 83.52 -3.58
N SER A 260 51.03 84.31 -4.21
CA SER A 260 51.41 85.48 -5.02
C SER A 260 51.66 86.71 -4.14
N ILE A 261 52.82 87.36 -4.29
CA ILE A 261 53.17 88.61 -3.60
C ILE A 261 52.76 89.83 -4.43
N SER A 262 53.01 89.80 -5.75
CA SER A 262 52.66 90.88 -6.66
C SER A 262 52.35 90.36 -8.05
N THR A 263 51.15 90.67 -8.54
CA THR A 263 50.69 90.29 -9.89
C THR A 263 50.11 91.51 -10.60
N PRO A 264 50.96 92.43 -11.09
CA PRO A 264 50.49 93.54 -11.90
C PRO A 264 49.73 93.02 -13.13
N ALA A 265 48.61 93.68 -13.43
CA ALA A 265 47.80 93.37 -14.61
C ALA A 265 48.61 93.60 -15.89
N PRO A 266 48.38 92.79 -16.94
CA PRO A 266 49.03 92.99 -18.23
C PRO A 266 48.58 94.31 -18.87
N ARG A 267 49.50 94.95 -19.59
CA ARG A 267 49.15 96.16 -20.34
C ARG A 267 48.29 95.77 -21.54
N PHE A 268 47.25 96.54 -21.78
CA PHE A 268 46.38 96.30 -22.93
C PHE A 268 47.04 96.81 -24.23
N PRO A 269 47.14 96.00 -25.30
CA PRO A 269 47.70 96.45 -26.57
C PRO A 269 46.89 97.62 -27.18
N PRO A 270 47.53 98.70 -27.66
CA PRO A 270 46.81 99.86 -28.22
C PRO A 270 46.03 99.54 -29.50
N ASP A 271 46.46 98.54 -30.27
CA ASP A 271 45.75 98.08 -31.47
C ASP A 271 44.43 97.39 -31.12
N ALA A 272 44.44 96.52 -30.10
CA ALA A 272 43.23 95.88 -29.57
C ALA A 272 42.30 96.90 -28.88
N LEU A 273 42.85 97.98 -28.30
CA LEU A 273 42.06 99.03 -27.66
C LEU A 273 41.26 99.84 -28.68
N ARG A 274 41.88 100.16 -29.82
CA ARG A 274 41.21 100.87 -30.93
C ARG A 274 40.11 100.04 -31.59
N SER A 275 40.25 98.71 -31.61
CA SER A 275 39.26 97.77 -32.18
C SER A 275 38.26 97.21 -31.17
N GLY A 276 38.37 97.56 -29.88
CA GLY A 276 37.47 97.08 -28.82
C GLY A 276 37.50 95.56 -28.59
N THR A 277 38.60 94.89 -28.94
CA THR A 277 38.72 93.42 -28.94
C THR A 277 39.17 92.92 -27.57
N SER A 278 38.45 91.98 -26.94
CA SER A 278 38.86 91.28 -25.71
C SER A 278 39.48 89.92 -26.01
N GLY A 279 40.19 89.33 -25.05
CA GLY A 279 40.75 87.98 -25.19
C GLY A 279 41.27 87.37 -23.91
N GLU A 280 41.66 86.10 -23.95
CA GLU A 280 42.30 85.39 -22.84
C GLU A 280 43.56 84.65 -23.29
N VAL A 281 44.53 84.55 -22.39
CA VAL A 281 45.82 83.90 -22.63
C VAL A 281 46.16 82.99 -21.45
N LEU A 282 46.24 81.69 -21.70
CA LEU A 282 46.78 80.70 -20.76
C LEU A 282 48.30 80.70 -20.87
N VAL A 283 48.97 81.15 -19.81
CA VAL A 283 50.43 81.18 -19.71
C VAL A 283 50.88 80.11 -18.73
N GLU A 284 51.86 79.32 -19.15
CA GLU A 284 52.64 78.45 -18.28
C GLU A 284 53.94 79.14 -17.92
N PHE A 285 54.28 79.13 -16.65
CA PHE A 285 55.51 79.74 -16.16
C PHE A 285 56.04 78.97 -14.97
N THR A 286 57.33 79.09 -14.73
CA THR A 286 58.00 78.45 -13.60
C THR A 286 58.35 79.53 -12.57
N VAL A 287 57.92 79.33 -11.33
CA VAL A 287 58.36 80.18 -10.21
C VAL A 287 59.68 79.61 -9.70
N GLY A 288 60.75 80.40 -9.78
CA GLY A 288 62.08 80.08 -9.25
C GLY A 288 62.12 80.12 -7.73
N THR A 289 63.22 79.63 -7.15
CA THR A 289 63.38 79.55 -5.70
C THR A 289 63.42 80.91 -5.00
N ASP A 290 63.76 81.96 -5.74
CA ASP A 290 63.76 83.35 -5.31
C ASP A 290 62.39 84.04 -5.44
N GLY A 291 61.35 83.31 -5.89
CA GLY A 291 60.01 83.86 -6.11
C GLY A 291 59.87 84.65 -7.42
N SER A 292 60.91 84.67 -8.25
CA SER A 292 60.87 85.24 -9.60
C SER A 292 60.19 84.28 -10.59
N VAL A 293 59.67 84.83 -11.70
CA VAL A 293 59.04 84.03 -12.75
C VAL A 293 59.98 83.84 -13.93
N THR A 294 60.31 82.60 -14.25
CA THR A 294 61.14 82.16 -15.37
C THR A 294 60.33 81.27 -16.34
N ASP A 295 60.86 81.05 -17.55
CA ASP A 295 60.25 80.19 -18.58
C ASP A 295 58.77 80.47 -18.92
N ALA A 296 58.36 81.74 -18.83
CA ALA A 296 56.99 82.14 -19.19
C ALA A 296 56.73 81.94 -20.69
N ARG A 297 55.80 81.03 -21.01
CA ARG A 297 55.35 80.69 -22.36
C ARG A 297 53.83 80.62 -22.46
N VAL A 298 53.29 81.00 -23.61
CA VAL A 298 51.86 80.89 -23.89
C VAL A 298 51.53 79.45 -24.30
N LEU A 299 50.57 78.81 -23.63
CA LEU A 299 50.03 77.51 -24.03
C LEU A 299 48.83 77.65 -24.96
N ARG A 300 48.00 78.67 -24.73
CA ARG A 300 46.77 78.95 -25.51
C ARG A 300 46.47 80.45 -25.45
N ALA A 301 46.10 81.06 -26.57
CA ALA A 301 45.67 82.46 -26.64
C ALA A 301 44.49 82.62 -27.60
N GLU A 302 43.51 83.43 -27.22
CA GLU A 302 42.34 83.76 -28.02
C GLU A 302 42.04 85.27 -27.90
N PRO A 303 42.14 86.08 -28.96
CA PRO A 303 42.60 85.79 -30.32
C PRO A 303 44.13 85.60 -30.39
N ALA A 304 44.57 84.69 -31.28
CA ALA A 304 45.98 84.35 -31.41
C ALA A 304 46.87 85.56 -31.74
N ARG A 305 48.07 85.61 -31.16
CA ARG A 305 49.14 86.61 -31.40
C ARG A 305 48.78 88.06 -31.03
N THR A 306 47.58 88.32 -30.53
CA THR A 306 47.13 89.68 -30.21
C THR A 306 47.57 90.10 -28.80
N PHE A 307 47.43 89.19 -27.84
CA PHE A 307 47.69 89.45 -26.42
C PHE A 307 48.95 88.75 -25.88
N ASP A 308 49.53 87.83 -26.66
CA ASP A 308 50.63 86.94 -26.28
C ASP A 308 51.84 87.69 -25.70
N ARG A 309 52.28 88.76 -26.40
CA ARG A 309 53.44 89.56 -25.98
C ARG A 309 53.20 90.26 -24.66
N GLU A 310 52.04 90.88 -24.49
CA GLU A 310 51.71 91.61 -23.25
C GLU A 310 51.44 90.65 -22.09
N ALA A 311 50.86 89.48 -22.36
CA ALA A 311 50.65 88.43 -21.36
C ALA A 311 51.98 87.91 -20.80
N VAL A 312 52.94 87.56 -21.67
CA VAL A 312 54.28 87.11 -21.25
C VAL A 312 55.03 88.21 -20.50
N ASN A 313 54.94 89.46 -20.97
CA ASN A 313 55.59 90.60 -20.30
C ASN A 313 55.03 90.86 -18.91
N ALA A 314 53.73 90.67 -18.69
CA ALA A 314 53.09 90.83 -17.40
C ALA A 314 53.48 89.73 -16.41
N VAL A 315 53.42 88.48 -16.87
CA VAL A 315 53.77 87.30 -16.07
C VAL A 315 55.23 87.33 -15.63
N ARG A 316 56.16 87.83 -16.47
CA ARG A 316 57.58 88.04 -16.09
C ARG A 316 57.76 89.05 -14.93
N ARG A 317 56.81 89.96 -14.75
CA ARG A 317 56.83 90.95 -13.67
C ARG A 317 56.17 90.43 -12.39
N TRP A 318 55.53 89.27 -12.42
CA TRP A 318 54.93 88.69 -11.23
C TRP A 318 56.01 88.27 -10.24
N ARG A 319 55.64 88.33 -8.97
CA ARG A 319 56.46 87.88 -7.84
C ARG A 319 55.62 87.00 -6.95
N PHE A 320 56.18 85.85 -6.62
CA PHE A 320 55.61 84.88 -5.72
C PHE A 320 56.49 84.78 -4.48
N GLU A 321 55.98 84.16 -3.43
CA GLU A 321 56.80 83.83 -2.27
C GLU A 321 57.92 82.86 -2.67
N PRO A 322 59.16 83.05 -2.18
CA PRO A 322 60.25 82.11 -2.40
C PRO A 322 59.83 80.67 -2.08
N VAL A 323 60.20 79.73 -2.97
CA VAL A 323 59.86 78.31 -2.85
C VAL A 323 61.12 77.46 -2.81
N ASP A 324 61.09 76.33 -2.11
CA ASP A 324 62.28 75.48 -1.94
C ASP A 324 62.75 74.80 -3.24
N ALA A 325 61.88 74.71 -4.26
CA ALA A 325 62.17 74.16 -5.57
C ALA A 325 61.34 74.85 -6.66
N PRO A 326 61.84 74.95 -7.91
CA PRO A 326 61.09 75.56 -9.00
C PRO A 326 59.73 74.89 -9.22
N VAL A 327 58.65 75.67 -9.24
CA VAL A 327 57.28 75.16 -9.44
C VAL A 327 56.73 75.69 -10.76
N THR A 328 56.47 74.80 -11.72
CA THR A 328 55.76 75.15 -12.96
C THR A 328 54.26 75.18 -12.71
N THR A 329 53.63 76.31 -13.01
CA THR A 329 52.19 76.49 -12.87
C THR A 329 51.60 77.14 -14.12
N ARG A 330 50.27 77.10 -14.22
CA ARG A 330 49.51 77.63 -15.36
C ARG A 330 48.50 78.64 -14.86
N ARG A 331 48.41 79.78 -15.54
CA ARG A 331 47.46 80.85 -15.20
C ARG A 331 46.84 81.42 -16.46
N THR A 332 45.52 81.56 -16.45
CA THR A 332 44.78 82.28 -17.48
C THR A 332 44.76 83.77 -17.15
N LEU A 333 45.20 84.60 -18.09
CA LEU A 333 45.10 86.06 -18.03
C LEU A 333 43.98 86.50 -18.97
N VAL A 334 43.09 87.36 -18.48
CA VAL A 334 41.97 87.90 -19.27
C VAL A 334 42.27 89.36 -19.61
N PHE A 335 42.01 89.76 -20.85
CA PHE A 335 42.23 91.09 -21.40
C PHE A 335 40.89 91.71 -21.80
N ASN A 336 40.49 92.77 -21.08
CA ASN A 336 39.27 93.53 -21.37
C ASN A 336 39.60 95.00 -21.74
N PRO A 337 38.89 95.61 -22.71
CA PRO A 337 39.18 96.97 -23.20
C PRO A 337 38.90 98.11 -22.21
N GLY A 338 38.57 97.80 -20.94
CA GLY A 338 38.31 98.76 -19.86
C GLY A 338 39.19 98.59 -18.61
N GLY A 339 40.17 97.68 -18.63
CA GLY A 339 40.98 97.29 -17.47
C GLY A 339 40.57 95.97 -16.85
#